data_AF-A0A1V5ZBI1-F1
#
_entry.id   AF-A0A1V5ZBI1-F1
#
_cell.length_a   1.000
_cell.length_b   1.000
_cell.length_c   1.000
_cell.angle_alpha   90.00
_cell.angle_beta   90.00
_cell.angle_gamma   90.00
#
_symmetry.space_group_name_H-M   'P 1'
#
loop_
_entity.id
_entity.type
_entity.pdbx_description
1 polymer ?
#
loop_
_entity_poly.entity_id
_entity_poly.type
_entity_poly.pdbx_seq_one_letter_code
_entity_poly.pdbx_strand_id
1 'polypeptide(L)' 'MSKRSVDAVFQGLYLLTDIRGILRDTVPDHRLSPGQKKDAEKILGKLEKQVAILKEELLA' A
#
# COMPACT_ATOMS: atom_id res chain seq x y z
N MET A 1 19.45 -11.17 -0.59
CA MET A 1 18.27 -10.34 -0.93
C MET A 1 18.75 -9.19 -1.80
N SER A 2 18.03 -8.89 -2.88
CA SER A 2 18.40 -7.79 -3.77
C SER A 2 18.05 -6.45 -3.13
N LYS A 3 18.74 -5.38 -3.57
CA LYS A 3 18.36 -4.01 -3.20
C LYS A 3 16.90 -3.71 -3.58
N ARG A 4 16.45 -4.25 -4.72
CA ARG A 4 15.09 -4.10 -5.24
C ARG A 4 14.03 -4.68 -4.30
N SER A 5 14.28 -5.84 -3.67
CA SER A 5 13.34 -6.40 -2.70
C SER A 5 13.27 -5.57 -1.42
N VAL A 6 14.41 -5.08 -0.93
CA VAL A 6 14.46 -4.18 0.24
C VAL A 6 13.66 -2.89 -0.03
N ASP A 7 13.92 -2.23 -1.17
CA ASP A 7 13.23 -0.99 -1.54
C ASP A 7 11.72 -1.20 -1.67
N ALA A 8 11.28 -2.34 -2.24
CA ALA A 8 9.86 -2.68 -2.37
C ALA A 8 9.18 -2.87 -1.01
N VAL A 9 9.85 -3.50 -0.02
CA VAL A 9 9.32 -3.61 1.34
C VAL A 9 9.11 -2.23 1.97
N PHE A 10 10.13 -1.36 1.92
CA PHE A 10 10.03 -0.04 2.54
C PHE A 10 8.94 0.81 1.87
N GLN A 11 8.86 0.80 0.53
CA GLN A 11 7.79 1.49 -0.19
C GLN A 11 6.41 0.93 0.18
N GLY A 12 6.28 -0.40 0.30
CA GLY A 12 5.04 -1.04 0.76
C GLY A 12 4.60 -0.57 2.15
N LEU A 13 5.54 -0.47 3.11
CA LEU A 13 5.26 0.02 4.47
C LEU A 13 4.80 1.49 4.49
N TYR A 14 5.39 2.35 3.66
CA TYR A 14 4.94 3.74 3.53
C TYR A 14 3.52 3.82 2.96
N LEU A 15 3.22 3.06 1.91
CA LEU A 15 1.86 3.02 1.32
C LEU A 15 0.82 2.51 2.32
N LEU A 16 1.15 1.50 3.13
CA LEU A 16 0.28 1.01 4.20
C LEU A 16 0.08 2.04 5.32
N THR A 17 1.07 2.89 5.57
CA THR A 17 0.95 4.01 6.51
C THR A 17 -0.07 5.05 6.03
N ASP A 18 -0.10 5.33 4.73
CA ASP A 18 -1.10 6.23 4.13
C ASP A 18 -2.52 5.63 4.21
N ILE A 19 -2.68 4.34 3.89
CA ILE A 19 -3.96 3.62 4.08
C ILE A 19 -4.41 3.68 5.53
N ARG A 20 -3.51 3.44 6.48
CA ARG A 20 -3.81 3.57 7.91
C ARG A 20 -4.31 4.97 8.26
N GLY A 21 -3.75 6.02 7.64
CA GLY A 21 -4.23 7.39 7.78
C GLY A 21 -5.70 7.53 7.39
N ILE A 22 -6.06 7.05 6.19
CA ILE A 22 -7.46 7.06 5.69
C ILE A 22 -8.39 6.30 6.66
N LEU A 23 -7.97 5.13 7.14
CA LEU A 23 -8.78 4.32 8.06
C LEU A 23 -8.96 5.00 9.42
N ARG A 24 -7.93 5.70 9.91
CA ARG A 24 -8.01 6.48 11.15
C ARG A 24 -8.97 7.66 11.01
N ASP A 25 -8.99 8.32 9.86
CA ASP A 25 -9.86 9.48 9.63
C ASP A 25 -11.33 9.09 9.43
N THR A 26 -11.62 7.80 9.26
CA THR A 26 -12.97 7.27 9.01
C THR A 26 -13.55 6.52 10.21
N VAL A 27 -12.91 6.57 11.38
CA VAL A 27 -13.47 5.99 12.61
C VAL A 27 -14.83 6.62 12.98
N PRO A 28 -15.74 5.87 13.62
CA PRO A 28 -15.66 4.44 13.95
C PRO A 28 -16.11 3.51 12.80
N ASP A 29 -16.85 4.03 11.82
CA ASP A 29 -17.57 3.20 10.85
C ASP A 29 -16.75 2.79 9.62
N HIS A 30 -15.56 3.37 9.46
CA HIS A 30 -14.62 3.16 8.36
C HIS A 30 -15.24 3.33 6.96
N ARG A 31 -16.24 4.22 6.85
CA ARG A 31 -16.88 4.54 5.57
C ARG A 31 -16.07 5.60 4.83
N LEU A 32 -15.46 5.20 3.72
CA LEU A 32 -14.70 6.11 2.86
C LEU A 32 -15.64 6.97 2.00
N SER A 33 -15.37 8.27 1.96
CA SER A 33 -15.94 9.18 0.98
C SER A 33 -15.49 8.81 -0.46
N PRO A 34 -16.16 9.32 -1.51
CA PRO A 34 -15.71 9.10 -2.89
C PRO A 34 -14.25 9.54 -3.15
N GLY A 35 -13.82 10.64 -2.51
CA GLY A 35 -12.43 11.11 -2.58
C GLY A 35 -11.46 10.12 -1.92
N GLN A 36 -11.75 9.71 -0.69
CA GLN A 36 -10.94 8.74 0.04
C GLN A 36 -10.88 7.38 -0.66
N LYS A 37 -11.97 6.94 -1.31
CA LYS A 37 -11.98 5.71 -2.14
C LYS A 37 -11.02 5.82 -3.30
N LYS A 38 -11.04 6.94 -4.02
CA LYS A 38 -10.13 7.19 -5.16
C LYS A 38 -8.67 7.24 -4.70
N ASP A 39 -8.40 7.85 -3.56
CA ASP A 39 -7.06 7.89 -2.98
C ASP A 39 -6.59 6.50 -2.54
N ALA A 40 -7.45 5.74 -1.85
CA ALA A 40 -7.19 4.37 -1.45
C ALA A 40 -6.91 3.47 -2.66
N GLU A 41 -7.72 3.56 -3.73
CA GLU A 41 -7.51 2.82 -4.98
C GLU A 41 -6.13 3.10 -5.58
N LYS A 42 -5.72 4.37 -5.63
CA LYS A 42 -4.39 4.75 -6.14
C LYS A 42 -3.26 4.20 -5.27
N ILE A 43 -3.40 4.22 -3.96
CA ILE A 43 -2.38 3.72 -3.01
C ILE A 43 -2.28 2.20 -3.11
N LEU A 44 -3.43 1.50 -3.12
CA LEU A 44 -3.49 0.04 -3.24
C LEU A 44 -2.91 -0.43 -4.58
N GLY A 45 -3.22 0.23 -5.69
CA GLY A 45 -2.62 -0.10 -6.99
C GLY A 45 -1.10 0.09 -7.03
N LYS A 46 -0.52 0.99 -6.22
CA LYS A 46 0.94 1.08 -6.05
C LYS A 46 1.47 -0.05 -5.16
N LEU A 47 0.74 -0.41 -4.10
CA LEU A 47 1.12 -1.49 -3.19
C LEU A 47 1.17 -2.83 -3.92
N GLU A 48 0.20 -3.11 -4.78
CA GLU A 48 0.16 -4.31 -5.62
C GLU A 48 1.42 -4.44 -6.48
N LYS A 49 1.94 -3.34 -7.04
CA LYS A 49 3.19 -3.34 -7.79
C LYS A 49 4.39 -3.70 -6.91
N GLN A 50 4.45 -3.20 -5.68
CA GLN A 50 5.52 -3.58 -4.74
C GLN A 50 5.43 -5.05 -4.37
N VAL A 51 4.22 -5.57 -4.14
CA VAL A 51 4.00 -7.00 -3.87
C VAL A 51 4.41 -7.85 -5.07
N ALA A 52 4.13 -7.42 -6.31
CA ALA A 52 4.57 -8.12 -7.51
C ALA A 52 6.11 -8.21 -7.59
N ILE A 53 6.81 -7.11 -7.30
CA ILE A 53 8.28 -7.09 -7.20
C ILE A 53 8.76 -8.07 -6.13
N LEU A 54 8.15 -8.09 -4.96
CA LEU A 54 8.54 -9.01 -3.89
C LEU A 54 8.33 -10.47 -4.27
N LYS A 55 7.23 -10.79 -4.98
CA LYS A 55 6.99 -12.15 -5.49
C LYS A 55 8.09 -12.56 -6.48
N GLU A 56 8.45 -11.68 -7.41
CA GLU A 56 9.53 -11.91 -8.37
C GLU A 56 10.89 -12.10 -7.67
N GLU A 57 11.22 -11.28 -6.68
CA GLU A 57 12.56 -11.29 -6.06
C GLU A 57 12.74 -12.35 -4.97
N LEU A 58 11.67 -12.82 -4.33
CA LEU A 58 11.73 -13.74 -3.18
C LEU A 58 11.24 -15.16 -3.47
N LEU A 59 10.42 -15.35 -4.51
CA LEU A 59 9.78 -16.63 -4.82
C LEU A 59 10.12 -17.17 -6.22
N ALA A 60 10.90 -16.44 -7.02
CA ALA A 60 11.43 -16.95 -8.28
C ALA A 60 12.59 -17.93 -8.06
#